data_AF-A0AA95SEU4-F1
#
_entry.id   AF-A0AA95SEU4-F1
#
_cell.length_a   1.000
_cell.length_b   1.000
_cell.length_c   1.000
_cell.angle_alpha   90.00
_cell.angle_beta   90.00
_cell.angle_gamma   90.00
#
_symmetry.space_group_name_H-M   'P 1'
#
loop_
_entity.id
_entity.type
_entity.pdbx_description
1 polymer ?
#
loop_
_entity_poly.entity_id
_entity_poly.type
_entity_poly.pdbx_seq_one_letter_code
_entity_poly.pdbx_strand_id
1 'polypeptide(L)'
;MYRLFGLLIISLSLLAASIVLQVAVAEGQGLHTISVCLILIVLILGILLLIPKSNSQNNEEVFVSEEEIEAELLNSNHKNK
;
A
#
# COMPACT_ATOMS: atom_id res chain seq x y z
N MET A 1 3.68 11.11 6.27
CA MET A 1 3.26 10.72 7.64
C MET A 1 2.86 9.23 7.74
N TYR A 2 2.20 8.66 6.73
CA TYR A 2 1.78 7.24 6.70
C TYR A 2 2.91 6.21 6.93
N ARG A 3 4.12 6.47 6.42
CA ARG A 3 5.29 5.61 6.65
C ARG A 3 5.68 5.52 8.14
N LEU A 4 5.59 6.64 8.88
CA LEU A 4 5.89 6.67 10.32
C LEU A 4 4.84 5.87 11.10
N PHE A 5 3.57 6.00 10.73
CA PHE A 5 2.48 5.19 11.27
C PHE A 5 2.65 3.70 10.98
N GLY A 6 3.06 3.33 9.76
CA GLY A 6 3.38 1.93 9.43
C GLY A 6 4.50 1.36 10.30
N LEU A 7 5.58 2.11 10.51
CA LEU A 7 6.68 1.70 11.41
C LEU A 7 6.23 1.54 12.87
N LEU A 8 5.33 2.40 13.36
CA LEU A 8 4.74 2.28 14.69
C LEU A 8 3.88 1.02 14.82
N ILE A 9 3.04 0.72 13.81
CA ILE A 9 2.20 -0.48 13.78
C ILE A 9 3.06 -1.75 13.77
N ILE A 10 4.14 -1.77 12.98
CA ILE A 10 5.08 -2.89 12.92
C ILE A 10 5.75 -3.10 14.28
N SER A 11 6.27 -2.03 14.89
CA SER A 11 6.93 -2.08 16.19
C SER A 11 5.99 -2.58 17.30
N LEU A 12 4.74 -2.10 17.30
CA LEU A 12 3.74 -2.50 18.27
C LEU A 12 3.33 -3.97 18.08
N SER A 13 3.21 -4.43 16.82
CA SER A 13 2.88 -5.82 16.50
C SER A 13 3.99 -6.77 16.98
N LEU A 14 5.26 -6.41 16.77
CA LEU A 14 6.40 -7.17 17.26
C LEU A 14 6.46 -7.22 18.78
N LEU A 15 6.17 -6.10 19.45
CA LEU A 15 6.09 -6.05 20.91
C LEU A 15 4.99 -6.97 21.44
N ALA A 16 3.79 -6.90 20.85
CA ALA A 16 2.68 -7.78 21.22
C ALA A 16 3.01 -9.26 20.99
N ALA A 17 3.63 -9.60 19.87
CA ALA A 17 4.11 -10.96 19.58
C ALA A 17 5.10 -11.45 20.63
N SER A 18 6.07 -10.61 21.02
CA SER A 18 7.06 -10.93 22.04
C SER A 18 6.43 -11.19 23.40
N ILE A 19 5.42 -10.40 23.80
CA ILE A 19 4.70 -10.59 25.06
C ILE A 19 3.89 -11.89 25.00
N VAL A 20 3.12 -12.13 23.94
CA VAL A 20 2.32 -13.35 23.78
C VAL A 20 3.21 -14.60 23.78
N LEU A 21 4.37 -14.55 23.12
CA LEU A 21 5.33 -15.64 23.11
C LEU A 21 5.90 -15.90 24.52
N GLN A 22 6.26 -14.84 25.25
CA GLN A 22 6.75 -14.97 26.62
C GLN A 22 5.70 -15.56 27.56
N VAL A 23 4.44 -15.13 27.45
CA VAL A 23 3.33 -15.68 28.25
C VAL A 23 3.11 -17.15 27.92
N ALA A 24 3.08 -17.54 26.64
CA ALA A 24 2.89 -18.92 26.24
C ALA A 24 4.03 -19.85 26.72
N VAL A 25 5.27 -19.37 26.67
CA VAL A 25 6.44 -20.12 27.19
C VAL A 25 6.41 -20.19 28.72
N ALA A 26 6.04 -19.12 29.41
CA ALA A 26 6.02 -19.07 30.88
C ALA A 26 4.88 -19.88 31.50
N GLU A 27 3.70 -19.84 30.90
CA GLU A 27 2.51 -20.52 31.44
C GLU A 27 2.31 -21.94 30.90
N GLY A 28 3.18 -22.38 29.97
CA GLY A 28 3.06 -23.69 29.31
C GLY A 28 1.77 -23.87 28.51
N GLN A 29 0.97 -22.81 28.36
CA GLN A 29 -0.23 -22.80 27.57
C GLN A 29 0.15 -22.64 26.10
N GLY A 30 -0.35 -23.55 25.26
CA GLY A 30 -0.13 -23.49 23.82
C GLY A 30 -0.55 -22.13 23.26
N LEU A 31 0.25 -21.60 22.34
CA LEU A 31 -0.05 -20.37 21.63
C LEU A 31 -1.47 -20.43 21.04
N HIS A 32 -2.33 -19.53 21.51
CA HIS A 32 -3.69 -19.44 20.99
C HIS A 32 -3.61 -19.01 19.52
N THR A 33 -3.93 -19.93 18.60
CA THR A 33 -3.80 -19.73 17.14
C THR A 33 -4.47 -18.45 16.65
N ILE A 34 -5.57 -18.06 17.30
CA ILE A 34 -6.31 -16.81 17.02
C ILE A 34 -5.46 -15.57 17.32
N SER A 35 -4.73 -15.55 18.44
CA SER A 35 -3.87 -14.43 18.82
C SER A 35 -2.74 -14.23 17.82
N VAL A 36 -2.08 -15.32 17.42
CA VAL A 36 -1.02 -15.31 16.41
C VAL A 36 -1.55 -14.80 15.06
N CYS A 37 -2.74 -15.25 14.67
CA CYS A 37 -3.37 -14.84 13.41
C CYS A 37 -3.68 -13.33 13.40
N LEU A 38 -4.21 -12.78 14.51
CA LEU A 38 -4.48 -11.35 14.64
C LEU A 38 -3.19 -10.51 14.55
N ILE A 39 -2.12 -10.94 15.21
CA ILE A 39 -0.82 -10.25 15.15
C ILE A 39 -0.29 -10.19 13.72
N LEU A 40 -0.40 -11.29 12.96
CA LEU A 40 0.03 -11.34 11.56
C LEU A 40 -0.77 -10.38 10.68
N ILE A 41 -2.09 -10.29 10.86
CA ILE A 41 -2.94 -9.37 10.10
C ILE A 41 -2.52 -7.91 10.35
N VAL A 42 -2.30 -7.54 11.61
CA VAL A 42 -1.87 -6.18 11.99
C VAL A 42 -0.47 -5.87 11.44
N LEU A 43 0.44 -6.85 11.46
CA LEU A 43 1.77 -6.72 10.87
C LEU A 43 1.69 -6.46 9.35
N ILE A 44 0.87 -7.22 8.63
CA ILE A 44 0.65 -7.06 7.18
C ILE A 44 0.09 -5.67 6.87
N LEU A 45 -0.87 -5.18 7.66
CA LEU A 45 -1.41 -3.81 7.54
C LEU A 45 -0.32 -2.75 7.75
N GLY A 46 0.55 -2.94 8.75
CA GLY A 46 1.69 -2.06 8.99
C GLY A 46 2.67 -2.01 7.80
N ILE A 47 2.96 -3.17 7.20
CA ILE A 47 3.80 -3.27 5.99
C ILE A 47 3.12 -2.63 4.78
N LEU A 48 1.82 -2.85 4.59
CA LEU A 48 1.05 -2.25 3.49
C LEU A 48 1.07 -0.72 3.53
N LEU A 49 1.05 -0.14 4.75
CA LEU A 49 1.17 1.31 4.95
C LEU A 49 2.60 1.85 4.73
N LEU A 50 3.61 0.97 4.77
CA LEU A 50 5.01 1.32 4.51
C LEU A 50 5.31 1.39 3.01
N ILE A 51 4.64 0.54 2.23
CA ILE A 51 4.69 0.58 0.76
C ILE A 51 4.02 1.90 0.35
N PRO A 52 4.75 2.85 -0.26
CA PRO A 52 4.08 3.99 -0.86
C PRO A 52 3.12 3.39 -1.87
N LYS A 53 1.81 3.71 -1.73
CA LYS A 53 0.84 3.44 -2.78
C LYS A 53 1.47 4.06 -4.03
N SER A 54 2.06 3.23 -4.90
CA SER A 54 2.43 3.69 -6.22
C SER A 54 1.09 4.08 -6.77
N ASN A 55 0.82 5.37 -6.79
CA ASN A 55 -0.21 5.88 -7.65
C ASN A 55 0.11 5.18 -8.97
N SER A 56 -0.82 4.34 -9.43
CA SER A 56 -1.07 4.18 -10.85
C SER A 56 -1.37 5.59 -11.35
N GLN A 57 -0.33 6.41 -11.46
CA GLN A 57 -0.33 7.75 -11.99
C GLN A 57 0.00 7.61 -13.47
N ASN A 58 -0.67 6.66 -14.13
CA ASN A 58 -0.31 6.22 -15.48
C ASN A 58 -1.53 5.72 -16.27
N ASN A 59 -2.76 6.10 -15.91
CA ASN A 59 -3.95 5.76 -16.71
C ASN A 59 -5.06 6.82 -16.60
N GLU A 60 -4.72 8.11 -16.60
CA GLU A 60 -5.72 9.17 -16.91
C GLU A 60 -5.10 10.52 -17.30
N GLU A 61 -3.82 10.54 -17.69
CA GLU A 61 -3.37 11.56 -18.65
C GLU A 61 -3.65 10.95 -20.02
N VAL A 62 -4.71 11.46 -20.64
CA VAL A 62 -5.13 11.17 -22.00
C VAL A 62 -3.89 11.21 -22.89
N PHE A 63 -3.37 10.04 -23.25
CA PHE A 63 -2.44 9.87 -24.36
C PHE A 63 -3.25 10.15 -25.63
N VAL A 64 -3.52 11.43 -25.90
CA VAL A 64 -3.81 11.87 -27.26
C VAL A 64 -2.51 11.58 -28.00
N SER A 65 -2.53 10.60 -28.92
CA SER A 65 -1.32 10.33 -29.70
C SER A 65 -0.97 11.60 -30.46
N GLU A 66 0.33 11.87 -30.62
CA GLU A 66 0.79 13.04 -31.41
C GLU A 66 0.13 13.07 -32.80
N GLU A 67 -0.24 11.90 -33.32
CA GLU A 67 -0.95 11.69 -34.59
C GLU A 67 -2.38 12.24 -34.61
N GLU A 68 -3.11 12.19 -33.48
CA GLU A 68 -4.45 12.79 -33.35
C GLU A 68 -4.37 14.32 -33.20
N ILE A 69 -3.33 14.84 -32.53
CA ILE A 69 -3.06 16.28 -32.44
C ILE A 69 -2.69 16.87 -33.80
N GLU A 70 -1.87 16.16 -34.58
CA GLU A 70 -1.48 16.60 -35.94
C GLU A 70 -2.69 16.60 -36.90
N ALA A 71 -3.59 15.62 -36.77
CA ALA A 71 -4.82 15.55 -37.56
C ALA A 71 -5.80 16.71 -37.26
N GLU A 72 -5.97 17.11 -35.99
CA GLU A 72 -6.80 18.26 -35.63
C GLU A 72 -6.18 19.61 -36.04
N LEU A 73 -4.86 19.76 -35.95
CA LEU A 73 -4.16 20.95 -36.44
C LEU A 73 -4.26 21.10 -37.96
N LEU A 74 -4.17 20.00 -38.71
CA LEU A 74 -4.29 20.02 -40.16
C LEU A 74 -5.72 20.32 -40.62
N ASN A 75 -6.73 19.80 -39.93
CA ASN A 75 -8.15 20.05 -40.22
C ASN A 75 -8.56 21.50 -39.88
N SER A 76 -8.09 22.03 -38.75
CA SER A 76 -8.35 23.43 -38.37
C SER A 76 -7.69 24.45 -39.31
N ASN A 77 -6.53 24.13 -39.89
CA ASN A 77 -5.88 24.95 -40.90
C ASN A 77 -6.67 24.96 -42.23
N HIS A 78 -7.25 23.82 -42.62
CA HIS A 78 -8.04 23.72 -43.84
C HIS A 78 -9.39 24.46 -43.77
N LYS A 79 -9.96 24.62 -42.57
CA LYS A 79 -11.22 25.33 -42.34
C LYS A 79 -11.09 26.86 -42.42
N ASN A 80 -9.87 27.41 -42.41
CA ASN A 80 -9.61 28.85 -42.36
C ASN A 80 -9.12 29.43 -43.71
N LYS A 81 -9.43 28.74 -44.83
CA LYS A 81 -9.11 29.15 -46.20
C LYS A 81 -10.36 29.12 -47.06
#